data_AF-A0A7C6SSY5-F1
#
_entry.id   AF-A0A7C6SSY5-F1
#
_cell.length_a   1.000
_cell.length_b   1.000
_cell.length_c   1.000
_cell.angle_alpha   90.00
_cell.angle_beta   90.00
_cell.angle_gamma   90.00
#
_symmetry.space_group_name_H-M   'P 1'
#
loop_
_entity.id
_entity.type
_entity.pdbx_description
1 polymer ?
#
loop_
_entity_poly.entity_id
_entity_poly.type
_entity_poly.pdbx_seq_one_letter_code
_entity_poly.pdbx_strand_id
1 'polypeptide(L)' 'MLILTREDLKKAITMEDAIDAIEIALKYFSTGKTKTPLRTVININEAKNEDIMSMPGYIGSH' A
#
# COMPACT_ATOMS: atom_id res chain seq x y z
N MET A 1 -1.72 20.10 3.41
CA MET A 1 -2.00 18.74 2.88
C MET A 1 -1.89 18.82 1.38
N LEU A 2 -0.93 18.11 0.78
CA LEU A 2 -0.80 18.04 -0.67
C LEU A 2 -1.81 17.02 -1.20
N ILE A 3 -2.56 17.37 -2.25
CA ILE A 3 -3.51 16.47 -2.92
C ILE A 3 -2.92 16.14 -4.27
N LEU A 4 -2.75 14.84 -4.55
CA LEU A 4 -2.20 14.34 -5.82
C LEU A 4 -3.31 13.69 -6.64
N THR A 5 -3.40 14.03 -7.92
CA THR A 5 -4.36 13.39 -8.85
C THR A 5 -3.75 12.17 -9.52
N ARG A 6 -4.58 11.44 -10.27
CA ARG A 6 -4.12 10.35 -11.12
C ARG A 6 -3.13 10.81 -12.19
N GLU A 7 -3.33 12.00 -12.78
CA GLU A 7 -2.40 12.53 -13.77
C GLU A 7 -1.03 12.86 -13.17
N ASP A 8 -1.01 13.34 -11.92
CA ASP A 8 0.25 13.64 -11.22
C ASP A 8 1.06 12.36 -10.98
N LEU A 9 0.41 11.31 -10.48
CA LEU A 9 1.05 10.01 -10.24
C LEU A 9 1.62 9.39 -11.53
N LYS A 10 0.87 9.47 -12.64
CA LYS A 10 1.32 8.95 -13.94
C LYS A 10 2.57 9.66 -14.49
N LYS A 11 2.80 10.91 -14.10
CA LYS A 11 3.98 11.68 -14.50
C LYS A 11 5.16 11.48 -13.56
N ALA A 12 4.88 11.18 -12.29
CA ALA A 12 5.89 11.16 -11.24
C ALA A 12 6.60 9.82 -11.06
N ILE A 13 5.96 8.70 -11.39
CA ILE A 13 6.46 7.35 -11.09
C ILE A 13 6.49 6.50 -12.36
N THR A 14 7.63 5.89 -12.66
CA THR A 14 7.77 4.89 -13.72
C THR A 14 7.55 3.47 -13.18
N MET A 15 7.41 2.49 -14.07
CA MET A 15 7.30 1.09 -13.65
C MET A 15 8.60 0.58 -13.00
N GLU A 16 9.75 1.05 -13.49
CA GLU A 16 11.06 0.69 -12.92
C GLU A 16 11.19 1.19 -11.48
N ASP A 17 10.87 2.46 -11.23
CA ASP A 17 10.86 3.04 -9.87
C ASP A 17 9.95 2.25 -8.92
N ALA A 18 8.78 1.82 -9.42
CA ALA A 18 7.83 1.05 -8.64
C ALA A 18 8.37 -0.34 -8.28
N ILE A 19 9.04 -1.02 -9.21
CA ILE A 19 9.65 -2.34 -8.96
C ILE A 19 10.74 -2.22 -7.90
N ASP A 20 11.65 -1.26 -8.05
CA ASP A 20 12.78 -1.07 -7.12
C ASP A 20 12.28 -0.73 -5.71
N ALA A 21 11.30 0.16 -5.60
CA ALA A 21 10.70 0.53 -4.31
C ALA A 21 10.01 -0.67 -3.64
N ILE A 22 9.29 -1.49 -4.42
CA ILE A 22 8.59 -2.67 -3.91
C ILE A 22 9.58 -3.77 -3.49
N GLU A 23 10.68 -3.98 -4.23
CA GLU A 23 11.72 -4.93 -3.84
C GLU A 23 12.27 -4.60 -2.45
N ILE A 24 12.59 -3.33 -2.22
CA ILE A 24 13.07 -2.84 -0.93
C ILE A 24 12.00 -3.05 0.15
N ALA A 25 10.76 -2.64 -0.09
CA ALA A 25 9.66 -2.81 0.87
C ALA A 25 9.43 -4.28 1.24
N LEU A 26 9.47 -5.20 0.28
CA LEU A 26 9.31 -6.63 0.51
C LEU A 26 10.48 -7.22 1.31
N LYS A 27 11.72 -6.77 1.08
CA LYS A 27 12.88 -7.15 1.92
C LYS A 27 12.66 -6.71 3.37
N TYR A 28 12.21 -5.49 3.61
CA TYR A 28 11.89 -5.00 4.97
C TYR A 28 10.74 -5.80 5.60
N PHE A 29 9.68 -6.08 4.85
CA PHE A 29 8.55 -6.87 5.34
C PHE A 29 8.99 -8.28 5.74
N SER A 30 9.73 -8.96 4.87
CA SER A 30 10.20 -10.34 5.07
C SER A 30 11.20 -10.46 6.23
N THR A 31 11.92 -9.38 6.55
CA THR A 31 12.87 -9.33 7.68
C THR A 31 12.23 -8.85 8.99
N GLY A 32 10.91 -8.68 9.03
CA GLY A 32 10.18 -8.25 10.23
C GLY A 32 10.43 -6.80 10.62
N LYS A 33 11.00 -5.99 9.72
CA LYS A 33 11.36 -4.59 9.96
C LYS A 33 10.23 -3.61 9.63
N THR A 34 9.00 -4.11 9.55
CA THR A 34 7.80 -3.30 9.25
C THR A 34 6.72 -3.58 10.29
N LYS A 35 5.86 -2.59 10.52
CA LYS A 35 4.62 -2.77 11.28
C LYS A 35 3.48 -2.80 10.29
N THR A 36 3.08 -4.01 9.91
CA THR A 36 2.04 -4.25 8.90
C THR A 36 1.02 -5.23 9.49
N PRO A 37 -0.07 -4.75 10.12
CA PRO A 37 -1.12 -5.62 10.61
C PRO A 37 -1.87 -6.29 9.45
N LEU A 38 -2.61 -7.35 9.74
CA LEU A 38 -3.48 -7.99 8.76
C LEU A 38 -4.53 -6.99 8.28
N ARG A 39 -4.77 -6.96 6.96
CA ARG A 39 -5.79 -6.10 6.35
C ARG A 39 -7.15 -6.30 7.03
N THR A 40 -7.84 -5.21 7.33
CA THR A 40 -9.23 -5.26 7.80
C THR A 40 -10.16 -5.22 6.60
N VAL A 41 -11.05 -6.20 6.50
CA VAL A 41 -12.06 -6.28 5.45
C VAL A 41 -13.41 -5.94 6.07
N ILE A 42 -14.11 -4.98 5.47
CA ILE A 42 -15.47 -4.57 5.83
C ILE A 42 -16.37 -4.92 4.65
N ASN A 43 -17.14 -6.00 4.80
CA ASN A 43 -18.13 -6.40 3.80
C ASN A 43 -19.33 -5.45 3.91
N ILE A 44 -19.60 -4.67 2.85
CA ILE A 44 -20.76 -3.76 2.81
C ILE A 44 -21.99 -4.51 2.31
N ASN A 45 -21.80 -5.34 1.28
CA ASN A 45 -22.87 -6.11 0.68
C ASN A 45 -22.31 -7.41 0.09
N GLU A 46 -22.46 -8.51 0.84
CA GLU A 46 -21.95 -9.82 0.44
C GLU A 46 -22.59 -10.33 -0.87
N ALA A 47 -23.86 -10.03 -1.13
CA ALA A 47 -24.54 -10.44 -2.36
C ALA A 47 -24.02 -9.69 -3.61
N LYS A 48 -23.40 -8.52 -3.42
CA LYS A 48 -22.81 -7.71 -4.50
C LYS A 48 -21.28 -7.78 -4.53
N ASN A 49 -20.66 -8.52 -3.62
CA ASN A 49 -19.20 -8.58 -3.44
C ASN A 49 -18.58 -7.17 -3.28
N GLU A 50 -19.22 -6.32 -2.48
CA GLU A 50 -18.76 -4.96 -2.21
C GLU A 50 -17.98 -4.92 -0.89
N ASP A 51 -16.66 -4.83 -0.98
CA ASP A 51 -15.76 -4.83 0.17
C ASP A 51 -14.98 -3.52 0.26
N ILE A 52 -14.88 -2.97 1.47
CA ILE A 52 -13.90 -1.94 1.82
C ILE A 52 -12.74 -2.61 2.54
N MET A 53 -11.52 -2.33 2.05
CA MET A 53 -10.30 -2.83 2.67
C MET A 53 -9.50 -1.68 3.27
N SER A 54 -9.08 -1.83 4.52
CA SER A 54 -8.11 -0.96 5.17
C SER A 54 -6.78 -1.69 5.32
N MET A 55 -5.72 -1.13 4.73
CA MET A 55 -4.38 -1.72 4.69
C MET A 55 -3.33 -0.73 5.22
N PRO A 56 -3.26 -0.50 6.54
CA PRO A 56 -2.22 0.33 7.12
C PRO A 56 -0.87 -0.40 7.10
N GLY A 57 0.21 0.34 6.88
CA GLY A 57 1.59 -0.18 6.93
C GLY A 57 2.57 0.92 7.32
N TYR A 58 3.56 0.57 8.12
CA TYR A 58 4.61 1.49 8.57
C TYR A 58 6.00 0.87 8.40
N ILE A 59 6.88 1.60 7.71
CA ILE A 59 8.28 1.28 7.51
C ILE A 59 9.10 2.41 8.13
N GLY A 60 9.80 2.13 9.24
CA GLY A 60 10.59 3.10 9.98
C GLY A 60 10.99 2.58 11.36
N SER A 61 12.12 3.05 11.88
CA SER A 61 12.51 2.85 13.28
C SER A 61 11.73 3.80 14.18
N HIS A 62 11.36 3.35 15.37
CA HIS A 62 11.02 4.24 16.47
C HIS A 62 12.26 4.94 17.00
#